data_AF-A0A0A1PQM0-F1
#
_entry.id   AF-A0A0A1PQM0-F1
#
_cell.length_a   1.000
_cell.length_b   1.000
_cell.length_c   1.000
_cell.angle_alpha   90.00
_cell.angle_beta   90.00
_cell.angle_gamma   90.00
#
_symmetry.space_group_name_H-M   'P 1'
#
loop_
_entity.id
_entity.type
_entity.pdbx_description
1 polymer ?
#
loop_
_entity_poly.entity_id
_entity_poly.type
_entity_poly.pdbx_seq_one_letter_code
_entity_poly.pdbx_strand_id
1 'polypeptide(L)' 'MTGTDREELSRRLREHIAAGRFPEDSAAYYLAKQVADEGKDSLLAHQLSAWDTLIQPLLDAPAEELRRIDEEFARRRAKG' A
#
# COMPACT_ATOMS: atom_id res chain seq x y z
N MET A 1 1.87 -15.88 -9.92
CA MET A 1 0.55 -15.36 -9.52
C MET A 1 -0.46 -15.83 -10.54
N THR A 2 -1.56 -16.41 -10.09
CA THR A 2 -2.72 -16.64 -10.96
C THR A 2 -3.37 -15.29 -11.29
N GLY A 3 -4.20 -15.21 -12.33
CA GLY A 3 -4.89 -13.96 -12.70
C GLY A 3 -5.67 -13.35 -11.52
N THR A 4 -6.29 -14.20 -10.70
CA THR A 4 -7.05 -13.82 -9.50
C THR A 4 -6.19 -13.18 -8.42
N ASP A 5 -4.96 -13.67 -8.18
CA ASP A 5 -4.06 -13.09 -7.17
C ASP A 5 -3.62 -11.67 -7.54
N ARG A 6 -3.45 -11.40 -8.83
CA ARG A 6 -3.08 -10.08 -9.34
C ARG A 6 -4.21 -9.08 -9.19
N GLU A 7 -5.43 -9.49 -9.52
CA GLU A 7 -6.61 -8.64 -9.39
C GLU A 7 -6.90 -8.33 -7.92
N GLU A 8 -6.78 -9.31 -7.03
CA GLU A 8 -6.94 -9.11 -5.59
C GLU A 8 -5.88 -8.14 -5.04
N LEU A 9 -4.61 -8.34 -5.39
CA LEU A 9 -3.53 -7.45 -4.98
C LEU A 9 -3.76 -6.02 -5.48
N SER A 10 -4.12 -5.84 -6.75
CA SER A 10 -4.41 -4.55 -7.34
C SER A 10 -5.57 -3.85 -6.62
N ARG A 11 -6.67 -4.58 -6.37
CA ARG A 11 -7.82 -4.05 -5.64
C ARG A 11 -7.42 -3.57 -4.25
N ARG A 12 -6.74 -4.41 -3.47
CA ARG A 12 -6.31 -4.05 -2.11
C ARG A 12 -5.42 -2.81 -2.12
N LEU A 13 -4.40 -2.76 -2.98
CA LEU A 13 -3.53 -1.58 -3.08
C LEU A 13 -4.31 -0.30 -3.39
N ARG A 14 -5.28 -0.35 -4.32
CA ARG A 14 -6.14 0.79 -4.63
C ARG A 14 -6.98 1.23 -3.43
N GLU A 15 -7.51 0.29 -2.66
CA GLU A 15 -8.24 0.59 -1.42
C GLU A 15 -7.33 1.29 -0.38
N HIS A 16 -6.10 0.81 -0.19
CA HIS A 16 -5.14 1.44 0.71
C HIS A 16 -4.74 2.85 0.24
N ILE A 17 -4.55 3.06 -1.07
CA ILE A 17 -4.27 4.38 -1.66
C ILE A 17 -5.46 5.32 -1.43
N ALA A 18 -6.68 4.89 -1.74
CA ALA A 18 -7.89 5.69 -1.55
C ALA A 18 -8.15 6.05 -0.09
N ALA A 19 -7.76 5.17 0.84
CA ALA A 19 -7.79 5.44 2.28
C ALA A 19 -6.71 6.43 2.75
N GLY A 20 -5.78 6.83 1.88
CA GLY A 20 -4.69 7.75 2.22
C GLY A 20 -3.61 7.13 3.10
N ARG A 21 -3.49 5.79 3.12
CA ARG A 21 -2.49 5.07 3.92
C ARG A 21 -1.07 5.21 3.38
N PHE A 22 -0.95 5.55 2.11
CA PHE A 22 0.29 5.99 1.49
C PHE A 22 0.19 7.49 1.25
N PRO A 23 1.01 8.34 1.91
CA PRO A 23 1.01 9.77 1.65
C PRO A 23 1.27 10.03 0.16
N GLU A 24 0.51 10.96 -0.43
CA GLU A 24 0.76 11.42 -1.80
C GLU A 24 2.22 11.88 -1.95
N ASP A 25 2.81 11.58 -3.10
CA ASP A 25 4.23 11.82 -3.41
C ASP A 25 5.27 11.04 -2.60
N SER A 26 4.86 10.09 -1.74
CA SER A 26 5.80 9.20 -1.07
C SER A 26 6.29 8.06 -1.98
N ALA A 27 7.50 7.54 -1.70
CA ALA A 27 8.01 6.35 -2.38
C ALA A 27 7.06 5.16 -2.26
N ALA A 28 6.39 5.01 -1.11
CA ALA A 28 5.39 3.98 -0.88
C ALA A 28 4.15 4.16 -1.78
N TYR A 29 3.68 5.39 -1.97
CA TYR A 29 2.57 5.69 -2.88
C TYR A 29 2.90 5.29 -4.32
N TYR A 30 4.06 5.70 -4.82
CA TYR A 30 4.47 5.39 -6.19
C TYR A 30 4.66 3.88 -6.41
N LEU A 31 5.26 3.18 -5.43
CA LEU A 31 5.39 1.72 -5.47
C LEU A 31 4.03 1.01 -5.44
N ALA A 32 3.14 1.40 -4.53
CA ALA A 32 1.79 0.83 -4.45
C ALA A 32 1.01 1.06 -5.75
N LYS A 33 1.10 2.26 -6.34
CA LYS A 33 0.45 2.59 -7.61
C LYS A 33 1.03 1.77 -8.76
N GLN A 34 2.35 1.69 -8.88
CA GLN A 34 3.01 0.89 -9.92
C GLN A 34 2.55 -0.57 -9.85
N VAL A 35 2.57 -1.18 -8.67
CA VAL A 35 2.14 -2.58 -8.50
C VAL A 35 0.64 -2.76 -8.74
N ALA A 36 -0.19 -1.78 -8.35
CA ALA A 36 -1.63 -1.83 -8.61
C ALA A 36 -1.95 -1.77 -10.12
N ASP A 37 -1.19 -1.00 -10.89
CA ASP A 37 -1.40 -0.81 -12.32
C ASP A 37 -0.73 -1.93 -13.15
N GLU A 38 0.47 -2.35 -12.77
CA GLU A 38 1.35 -3.19 -13.61
C GLU A 38 1.62 -4.59 -13.03
N GLY A 39 1.39 -4.81 -11.73
CA GLY A 39 1.70 -6.07 -11.03
C GLY A 39 3.03 -6.03 -10.27
N LYS A 40 3.25 -6.97 -9.33
CA LYS A 40 4.47 -6.99 -8.49
C LYS A 40 5.74 -7.31 -9.30
N ASP A 41 5.55 -8.01 -10.42
CA ASP A 41 6.57 -8.35 -11.40
C ASP A 41 7.13 -7.14 -12.15
N SER A 42 6.49 -5.96 -12.08
CA SER A 42 7.04 -4.71 -12.64
C SER A 42 8.17 -4.12 -11.79
N LEU A 43 8.36 -4.60 -10.55
CA LEU A 43 9.32 -4.03 -9.62
C LEU A 43 10.76 -4.43 -9.95
N LEU A 44 11.66 -3.45 -9.94
CA LEU A 44 13.10 -3.67 -10.01
C LEU A 44 13.61 -4.27 -8.69
N ALA A 45 14.77 -4.94 -8.73
CA ALA A 45 15.34 -5.60 -7.55
C ALA A 45 15.52 -4.68 -6.34
N HIS A 46 15.93 -3.42 -6.54
CA HIS A 46 16.07 -2.44 -5.46
C HIS A 46 14.71 -1.95 -4.93
N GLN A 47 13.65 -2.01 -5.74
CA GLN A 47 12.28 -1.67 -5.33
C GLN A 47 11.64 -2.78 -4.51
N LEU A 48 12.05 -4.04 -4.67
CA LEU A 48 11.54 -5.15 -3.87
C LEU A 48 11.82 -4.96 -2.37
N SER A 49 13.01 -4.47 -2.01
CA SER A 49 13.32 -4.18 -0.60
C SER A 49 12.42 -3.07 -0.03
N ALA A 50 12.11 -2.05 -0.82
CA ALA A 50 11.17 -0.99 -0.44
C ALA A 50 9.73 -1.52 -0.35
N TRP A 51 9.33 -2.42 -1.26
CA TRP A 51 8.04 -3.11 -1.19
C TRP A 51 7.89 -3.89 0.12
N ASP A 52 8.87 -4.74 0.44
CA ASP A 52 8.84 -5.60 1.63
C ASP A 52 8.84 -4.78 2.93
N THR A 53 9.42 -3.59 2.91
CA THR A 53 9.51 -2.72 4.10
C THR A 53 8.32 -1.77 4.24
N LEU A 54 7.81 -1.22 3.13
CA LEU A 54 6.84 -0.12 3.15
C LEU A 54 5.41 -0.55 2.80
N ILE A 55 5.25 -1.61 1.99
CA ILE A 55 3.95 -2.00 1.44
C ILE A 55 3.46 -3.31 2.06
N GLN A 56 4.31 -4.34 2.04
CA GLN A 56 3.97 -5.68 2.51
C GLN A 56 3.41 -5.68 3.94
N PRO A 57 3.97 -4.95 4.93
CA PRO A 57 3.42 -4.93 6.29
C PRO A 57 1.99 -4.37 6.36
N LEU A 58 1.64 -3.39 5.53
CA LEU A 58 0.29 -2.83 5.47
C LEU A 58 -0.70 -3.78 4.80
N LEU A 59 -0.24 -4.64 3.90
CA LEU A 59 -1.08 -5.68 3.30
C LEU A 59 -1.25 -6.88 4.24
N ASP A 60 -0.27 -7.17 5.08
CA ASP A 60 -0.35 -8.31 6.01
C ASP A 60 -0.99 -7.94 7.36
N ALA A 61 -1.08 -6.65 7.67
CA ALA A 61 -1.67 -6.16 8.90
C ALA A 61 -3.15 -6.56 9.05
N PRO A 62 -3.56 -7.02 10.24
CA PRO A 62 -4.96 -7.33 10.52
C PRO A 62 -5.82 -6.04 10.48
N ALA A 63 -7.10 -6.18 10.16
CA ALA A 63 -8.02 -5.06 10.01
C ALA A 63 -8.09 -4.13 11.25
N GLU A 64 -7.87 -4.66 12.46
CA GLU A 64 -7.82 -3.86 13.68
C GLU A 64 -6.58 -2.94 13.72
N GLU A 65 -5.43 -3.45 13.30
CA GLU A 65 -4.20 -2.67 13.23
C GLU A 65 -4.28 -1.60 12.14
N LEU A 66 -4.85 -1.94 10.98
CA LEU A 66 -5.16 -0.98 9.93
C LEU A 66 -6.09 0.15 10.43
N ARG A 67 -7.10 -0.18 11.22
CA ARG A 67 -7.98 0.83 11.85
C ARG A 67 -7.21 1.76 12.78
N ARG A 68 -6.30 1.24 13.61
CA ARG A 68 -5.47 2.07 14.51
C ARG A 68 -4.57 3.01 13.72
N ILE A 69 -3.97 2.53 12.64
CA ILE A 69 -3.14 3.33 11.73
C ILE A 69 -3.98 4.45 11.09
N ASP A 70 -5.17 4.12 10.56
CA ASP A 70 -6.08 5.08 9.96
C ASP A 70 -6.52 6.17 10.96
N GLU A 71 -6.87 5.78 12.19
CA GLU A 71 -7.22 6.71 13.27
C GLU A 71 -6.05 7.64 13.63
N GLU A 72 -4.82 7.12 13.67
CA GLU A 72 -3.66 7.94 13.96
C GLU A 72 -3.38 8.96 12.84
N PHE A 73 -3.46 8.55 11.58
CA PHE A 73 -3.34 9.46 10.44
C PHE A 73 -4.45 10.52 10.41
N ALA A 74 -5.71 10.12 10.69
CA ALA A 74 -6.83 11.04 10.79
C ALA A 74 -6.63 12.08 11.91
N ARG A 75 -6.15 11.64 13.09
CA ARG A 75 -5.80 12.53 14.20
C ARG A 75 -4.68 13.50 13.85
N ARG A 76 -3.66 13.05 13.11
CA ARG A 76 -2.56 13.91 12.66
C ARG A 76 -3.05 14.97 11.66
N ARG A 77 -3.92 14.60 10.71
CA ARG A 77 -4.53 15.53 9.75
C ARG A 77 -5.43 16.57 10.42
N ALA A 78 -6.16 16.21 11.48
CA ALA A 78 -7.03 17.14 12.20
C ALA A 78 -6.30 18.14 13.12
N LYS A 79 -4.99 17.95 13.35
CA LYS A 79 -4.16 18.80 14.23
C LYS A 79 -3.21 19.74 13.48
N GLY A 80 -3.09 19.63 12.16
CA GLY A 80 -2.31 20.52 11.29
C GLY A 80 -3.21 21.50 10.57
#